data_AF-A0A2A5CQ20-F1
#
_entry.id   AF-A0A2A5CQ20-F1
#
_cell.length_a   1.000
_cell.length_b   1.000
_cell.length_c   1.000
_cell.angle_alpha   90.00
_cell.angle_beta   90.00
_cell.angle_gamma   90.00
#
_symmetry.space_group_name_H-M   'P 1'
#
loop_
_entity.id
_entity.type
_entity.pdbx_description
1 polymer ?
#
loop_
_entity_poly.entity_id
_entity_poly.type
_entity_poly.pdbx_seq_one_letter_code
_entity_poly.pdbx_strand_id
1 'polypeptide(L)'
;MVKEIPGVFHNDPIMSESDLDRIQILKEAESEEYWAESVSGKNRHFMLLDDDEWPSKILAENSPWYRWVDDWNGDNFSVFKSMLLSLDIEREAAIIVFWMKETSIKTTWGVFSDNWANFLYEDEGCIIVIPSSDTSIVLSNDYAWKGLRGTVKA
;
A
#
# COMPACT_ATOMS: atom_id res chain seq x y z
N MET A 1 5.36 -24.43 0.15
CA MET A 1 4.30 -24.27 -0.89
C MET A 1 4.36 -22.82 -1.31
N VAL A 2 4.51 -22.52 -2.60
CA VAL A 2 4.53 -21.12 -3.07
C VAL A 2 3.11 -20.59 -2.92
N LYS A 3 2.90 -19.65 -2.00
CA LYS A 3 1.65 -18.91 -1.87
C LYS A 3 1.65 -17.84 -2.97
N GLU A 4 1.49 -18.28 -4.20
CA GLU A 4 1.24 -17.37 -5.31
C GLU A 4 -0.14 -16.75 -5.06
N ILE A 5 -0.22 -15.42 -5.04
CA ILE A 5 -1.48 -14.70 -4.93
C ILE A 5 -1.71 -14.09 -6.32
N PRO A 6 -2.47 -14.74 -7.20
CA PRO A 6 -2.63 -14.30 -8.58
C PRO A 6 -3.16 -12.86 -8.61
N GLY A 7 -2.47 -11.96 -9.31
CA GLY A 7 -2.85 -10.55 -9.44
C GLY A 7 -2.57 -9.67 -8.21
N VAL A 8 -1.93 -10.19 -7.15
CA VAL A 8 -1.57 -9.43 -5.93
C VAL A 8 -0.11 -9.57 -5.50
N PHE A 9 0.59 -10.64 -5.93
CA PHE A 9 1.98 -10.90 -5.59
C PHE A 9 2.89 -11.25 -6.79
N HIS A 10 4.09 -10.65 -6.87
CA HIS A 10 5.24 -11.26 -7.57
C HIS A 10 6.08 -12.01 -6.54
N ASN A 11 6.33 -13.32 -6.69
CA ASN A 11 7.25 -14.06 -5.81
C ASN A 11 8.73 -13.84 -6.19
N ASP A 12 9.05 -12.61 -6.56
CA ASP A 12 10.39 -12.13 -6.85
C ASP A 12 10.44 -10.65 -6.43
N PRO A 13 11.20 -10.29 -5.38
CA PRO A 13 12.10 -11.15 -4.59
C PRO A 13 11.37 -12.20 -3.74
N ILE A 14 12.06 -13.28 -3.36
CA ILE A 14 11.47 -14.36 -2.55
C ILE A 14 11.19 -13.87 -1.12
N MET A 15 9.94 -14.01 -0.68
CA MET A 15 9.53 -13.75 0.70
C MET A 15 9.79 -14.94 1.63
N SER A 16 10.08 -14.65 2.89
CA SER A 16 10.21 -15.67 3.93
C SER A 16 8.86 -16.35 4.25
N GLU A 17 8.88 -17.63 4.65
CA GLU A 17 7.66 -18.33 5.08
C GLU A 17 6.99 -17.61 6.27
N SER A 18 7.78 -17.07 7.20
CA SER A 18 7.27 -16.33 8.35
C SER A 18 6.54 -15.04 7.96
N ASP A 19 6.98 -14.35 6.91
CA ASP A 19 6.29 -13.15 6.44
C ASP A 19 5.03 -13.52 5.65
N LEU A 20 5.08 -14.57 4.83
CA LEU A 20 3.93 -15.07 4.07
C LEU A 20 2.76 -15.51 4.97
N ASP A 21 3.07 -16.07 6.14
CA ASP A 21 2.08 -16.47 7.15
C ASP A 21 1.42 -15.25 7.84
N ARG A 22 2.07 -14.08 7.80
CA ARG A 22 1.57 -12.81 8.34
C ARG A 22 0.80 -11.99 7.31
N ILE A 23 0.60 -12.52 6.10
CA ILE A 23 -0.22 -11.91 5.05
C ILE A 23 -1.58 -12.60 5.00
N GLN A 24 -2.60 -11.83 5.37
CA GLN A 24 -4.01 -12.20 5.20
C GLN A 24 -4.57 -11.53 3.95
N ILE A 25 -4.94 -12.33 2.97
CA ILE A 25 -5.70 -11.84 1.81
C ILE A 25 -7.14 -11.66 2.25
N LEU A 26 -7.70 -10.47 2.02
CA LEU A 26 -9.09 -10.22 2.33
C LEU A 26 -9.98 -10.80 1.25
N LYS A 27 -11.16 -11.30 1.64
CA LYS A 27 -12.20 -11.62 0.66
C LYS A 27 -12.70 -10.32 0.06
N GLU A 28 -13.17 -10.39 -1.18
CA GLU A 28 -13.71 -9.25 -1.92
C GLU A 28 -14.67 -8.41 -1.08
N ALA A 29 -15.71 -9.01 -0.50
CA ALA A 29 -16.68 -8.30 0.35
C ALA A 29 -16.03 -7.57 1.56
N GLU A 30 -15.04 -8.19 2.21
CA GLU A 30 -14.31 -7.55 3.31
C GLU A 30 -13.45 -6.38 2.80
N SER A 31 -12.79 -6.56 1.65
CA SER A 31 -12.02 -5.51 0.99
C SER A 31 -12.91 -4.31 0.62
N GLU A 32 -14.09 -4.57 0.07
CA GLU A 32 -15.06 -3.55 -0.31
C GLU A 32 -15.53 -2.73 0.90
N GLU A 33 -15.82 -3.40 2.02
CA GLU A 33 -16.21 -2.75 3.27
C GLU A 33 -15.09 -1.84 3.78
N TYR A 34 -13.85 -2.34 3.92
CA TYR A 34 -12.74 -1.50 4.38
C TYR A 34 -12.44 -0.35 3.42
N TRP A 35 -12.54 -0.58 2.10
CA TRP A 35 -12.33 0.48 1.11
C TRP A 35 -13.39 1.59 1.26
N ALA A 36 -14.66 1.22 1.38
CA ALA A 36 -15.74 2.18 1.56
C ALA A 36 -15.60 2.98 2.87
N GLU A 37 -15.04 2.36 3.92
CA GLU A 37 -14.81 3.01 5.21
C GLU A 37 -13.55 3.90 5.25
N SER A 38 -12.51 3.57 4.47
CA SER A 38 -11.18 4.16 4.63
C SER A 38 -10.62 4.89 3.42
N VAL A 39 -11.14 4.63 2.22
CA VAL A 39 -10.65 5.19 0.95
C VAL A 39 -11.73 5.97 0.23
N SER A 40 -12.78 5.32 -0.27
CA SER A 40 -13.82 5.94 -1.09
C SER A 40 -15.13 5.16 -1.07
N GLY A 41 -16.26 5.84 -0.84
CA GLY A 41 -17.60 5.24 -0.97
C GLY A 41 -18.09 5.12 -2.42
N LYS A 42 -17.44 5.81 -3.36
CA LYS A 42 -17.94 6.02 -4.73
C LYS A 42 -17.06 5.37 -5.82
N ASN A 43 -15.74 5.48 -5.67
CA ASN A 43 -14.78 5.07 -6.67
C ASN A 43 -14.11 3.76 -6.27
N ARG A 44 -13.80 2.91 -7.24
CA ARG A 44 -13.29 1.56 -6.99
C ARG A 44 -11.78 1.40 -7.17
N HIS A 45 -11.11 2.41 -7.71
CA HIS A 45 -9.70 2.32 -8.09
C HIS A 45 -9.01 3.67 -7.88
N PHE A 46 -7.73 3.65 -7.51
CA PHE A 46 -6.94 4.85 -7.23
C PHE A 46 -6.98 5.87 -8.38
N MET A 47 -6.77 5.43 -9.61
CA MET A 47 -6.79 6.27 -10.81
C MET A 47 -8.17 6.85 -11.18
N LEU A 48 -9.23 6.42 -10.51
CA LEU A 48 -10.59 6.92 -10.71
C LEU A 48 -11.05 7.84 -9.58
N LEU A 49 -10.20 8.08 -8.58
CA LEU A 49 -10.55 8.96 -7.46
C LEU A 49 -10.70 10.40 -7.93
N ASP A 50 -11.73 11.07 -7.41
CA ASP A 50 -11.95 12.48 -7.68
C ASP A 50 -10.86 13.33 -7.01
N ASP A 51 -10.56 14.51 -7.56
CA ASP A 51 -9.55 15.45 -7.04
C ASP A 51 -9.80 15.86 -5.58
N ASP A 52 -11.04 15.73 -5.10
CA ASP A 52 -11.45 16.10 -3.76
C ASP A 52 -11.34 14.98 -2.72
N GLU A 53 -11.02 13.75 -3.15
CA GLU A 53 -10.78 12.59 -2.29
C GLU A 53 -9.37 12.63 -1.72
N TRP A 54 -9.22 12.13 -0.48
CA TRP A 54 -7.96 12.31 0.25
C TRP A 54 -6.74 11.69 -0.45
N PRO A 55 -6.79 10.54 -1.15
CA PRO A 55 -5.59 10.03 -1.81
C PRO A 55 -5.15 10.93 -2.96
N SER A 56 -6.08 11.43 -3.77
CA SER A 56 -5.82 12.40 -4.84
C SER A 56 -5.25 13.72 -4.28
N LYS A 57 -5.81 14.20 -3.18
CA LYS A 57 -5.28 15.39 -2.47
C LYS A 57 -3.88 15.18 -1.95
N ILE A 58 -3.54 14.00 -1.43
CA ILE A 58 -2.17 13.72 -0.98
C ILE A 58 -1.19 13.94 -2.13
N LEU A 59 -1.48 13.44 -3.33
CA LEU A 59 -0.64 13.63 -4.51
C LEU A 59 -0.59 15.10 -4.98
N ALA A 60 -1.72 15.80 -4.92
CA ALA A 60 -1.81 17.19 -5.40
C ALA A 60 -1.17 18.20 -4.44
N GLU A 61 -1.28 17.97 -3.13
CA GLU A 61 -0.90 18.93 -2.09
C GLU A 61 0.47 18.65 -1.48
N ASN A 62 1.00 17.42 -1.62
CA ASN A 62 2.30 17.04 -1.07
C ASN A 62 3.30 16.67 -2.17
N SER A 63 4.55 17.06 -1.97
CA SER A 63 5.64 16.53 -2.80
C SER A 63 5.88 15.06 -2.47
N PRO A 64 6.20 14.20 -3.45
CA PRO A 64 6.65 12.85 -3.17
C PRO A 64 7.91 12.90 -2.29
N TRP A 65 8.00 12.01 -1.31
CA TRP A 65 9.13 11.98 -0.38
C TRP A 65 10.20 10.97 -0.81
N TYR A 66 9.87 10.06 -1.73
CA TYR A 66 10.80 9.08 -2.27
C TYR A 66 10.40 8.61 -3.67
N ARG A 67 11.38 8.21 -4.49
CA ARG A 67 11.19 7.58 -5.80
C ARG A 67 11.63 6.12 -5.72
N TRP A 68 10.68 5.23 -5.46
CA TRP A 68 10.96 3.81 -5.19
C TRP A 68 11.35 3.04 -6.45
N VAL A 69 10.97 3.52 -7.65
CA VAL A 69 11.30 2.81 -8.90
C VAL A 69 12.81 2.77 -9.16
N ASP A 70 13.57 3.73 -8.64
CA ASP A 70 15.02 3.76 -8.80
C ASP A 70 15.67 2.57 -8.08
N ASP A 71 15.14 2.20 -6.91
CA ASP A 71 15.59 1.04 -6.14
C ASP A 71 15.13 -0.28 -6.76
N TRP A 72 13.92 -0.30 -7.32
CA TRP A 72 13.40 -1.46 -8.07
C TRP A 72 14.27 -1.75 -9.29
N ASN A 73 14.47 -0.76 -10.16
CA ASN A 73 15.26 -0.88 -11.38
C ASN A 73 16.74 -1.15 -11.09
N GLY A 74 17.22 -0.74 -9.92
CA GLY A 74 18.59 -0.97 -9.45
C GLY A 74 18.80 -2.30 -8.73
N ASP A 75 17.78 -3.15 -8.59
CA ASP A 75 17.82 -4.39 -7.78
C ASP A 75 18.34 -4.13 -6.35
N ASN A 76 17.99 -2.99 -5.77
CA ASN A 76 18.45 -2.53 -4.47
C ASN A 76 17.27 -2.22 -3.54
N PHE A 77 16.55 -3.26 -3.13
CA PHE A 77 15.36 -3.15 -2.28
C PHE A 77 15.63 -2.64 -0.85
N SER A 78 16.90 -2.51 -0.46
CA SER A 78 17.30 -2.15 0.91
C SER A 78 17.12 -0.67 1.24
N VAL A 79 17.20 0.21 0.24
CA VAL A 79 17.18 1.67 0.48
C VAL A 79 15.76 2.12 0.76
N PHE A 80 14.79 1.83 -0.12
CA PHE A 80 13.39 2.17 0.14
C PHE A 80 12.86 1.50 1.41
N LYS A 81 13.25 0.24 1.67
CA LYS A 81 12.98 -0.42 2.96
C LYS A 81 13.45 0.42 4.15
N SER A 82 14.69 0.91 4.12
CA SER A 82 15.26 1.74 5.20
C SER A 82 14.50 3.06 5.34
N MET A 83 14.09 3.63 4.21
CA MET A 83 13.30 4.85 4.14
C MET A 83 11.88 4.65 4.71
N LEU A 84 11.21 3.54 4.42
CA LEU A 84 9.93 3.14 5.02
C LEU A 84 10.06 2.95 6.54
N LEU A 85 11.12 2.28 7.00
CA LEU A 85 11.38 2.06 8.43
C LEU A 85 11.81 3.33 9.18
N SER A 86 12.20 4.39 8.47
CA SER A 86 12.46 5.71 9.07
C SER A 86 11.19 6.51 9.37
N LEU A 87 10.05 6.08 8.81
CA LEU A 87 8.76 6.65 9.17
C LEU A 87 8.40 6.27 10.60
N ASP A 88 7.78 7.21 11.34
CA ASP A 88 7.29 7.00 12.70
C ASP A 88 6.03 6.11 12.71
N ILE A 89 6.20 4.86 12.28
CA ILE A 89 5.18 3.81 12.22
C ILE A 89 5.80 2.56 12.84
N GLU A 90 5.17 2.04 13.88
CA GLU A 90 5.65 0.84 14.55
C GLU A 90 5.67 -0.36 13.59
N ARG A 91 6.72 -1.18 13.62
CA ARG A 91 6.83 -2.37 12.75
C ARG A 91 5.64 -3.32 12.87
N GLU A 92 5.05 -3.42 14.05
CA GLU A 92 3.91 -4.29 14.33
C GLU A 92 2.55 -3.60 14.09
N ALA A 93 2.53 -2.34 13.65
CA ALA A 93 1.30 -1.66 13.30
C ALA A 93 0.60 -2.43 12.17
N ALA A 94 -0.68 -2.74 12.39
CA ALA A 94 -1.52 -3.34 11.37
C ALA A 94 -1.70 -2.35 10.22
N ILE A 95 -1.63 -2.85 8.99
CA ILE A 95 -1.90 -2.07 7.79
C ILE A 95 -2.85 -2.82 6.86
N ILE A 96 -3.53 -2.07 6.02
CA ILE A 96 -4.29 -2.59 4.89
C ILE A 96 -3.68 -2.01 3.61
N VAL A 97 -3.32 -2.88 2.67
CA VAL A 97 -2.80 -2.47 1.36
C VAL A 97 -3.90 -2.71 0.34
N PHE A 98 -4.29 -1.66 -0.38
CA PHE A 98 -5.30 -1.70 -1.43
C PHE A 98 -4.67 -1.44 -2.79
N TRP A 99 -4.99 -2.27 -3.78
CA TRP A 99 -4.77 -1.98 -5.19
C TRP A 99 -6.06 -1.44 -5.82
N MET A 100 -7.19 -2.00 -5.41
CA MET A 100 -8.54 -1.57 -5.77
C MET A 100 -9.52 -1.94 -4.66
N LYS A 101 -10.77 -1.50 -4.78
CA LYS A 101 -11.83 -1.73 -3.81
C LYS A 101 -11.99 -3.22 -3.47
N GLU A 102 -11.91 -4.08 -4.47
CA GLU A 102 -12.13 -5.52 -4.35
C GLU A 102 -10.87 -6.31 -3.97
N THR A 103 -9.69 -5.68 -4.02
CA THR A 103 -8.39 -6.34 -3.88
C THR A 103 -7.55 -5.68 -2.82
N SER A 104 -7.43 -6.35 -1.67
CA SER A 104 -6.59 -5.90 -0.58
C SER A 104 -6.06 -7.03 0.29
N ILE A 105 -5.06 -6.69 1.09
CA ILE A 105 -4.50 -7.56 2.11
C ILE A 105 -4.41 -6.83 3.45
N LYS A 106 -4.34 -7.61 4.52
CA LYS A 106 -3.90 -7.16 5.84
C LYS A 106 -2.56 -7.79 6.18
N THR A 107 -1.67 -6.96 6.71
CA THR A 107 -0.39 -7.39 7.25
C THR A 107 0.13 -6.36 8.26
N THR A 108 1.42 -6.41 8.58
CA THR A 108 2.08 -5.41 9.45
C THR A 108 3.00 -4.51 8.65
N TRP A 109 3.27 -3.31 9.18
CA TRP A 109 4.20 -2.36 8.58
C TRP A 109 5.59 -2.95 8.32
N GLY A 110 6.08 -3.79 9.24
CA GLY A 110 7.36 -4.47 9.11
C GLY A 110 7.39 -5.43 7.93
N VAL A 111 6.38 -6.30 7.81
CA VAL A 111 6.27 -7.25 6.69
C VAL A 111 6.20 -6.53 5.36
N PHE A 112 5.40 -5.46 5.28
CA PHE A 112 5.33 -4.63 4.09
C PHE A 112 6.66 -3.97 3.77
N SER A 113 7.30 -3.32 4.75
CA SER A 113 8.56 -2.60 4.54
C SER A 113 9.70 -3.53 4.13
N ASP A 114 9.74 -4.74 4.70
CA ASP A 114 10.75 -5.74 4.39
C ASP A 114 10.60 -6.31 2.97
N ASN A 115 9.38 -6.31 2.42
CA ASN A 115 9.01 -6.98 1.17
C ASN A 115 8.23 -6.05 0.22
N TRP A 116 8.49 -4.75 0.26
CA TRP A 116 7.66 -3.72 -0.39
C TRP A 116 7.48 -3.96 -1.89
N ALA A 117 8.51 -4.51 -2.53
CA ALA A 117 8.50 -4.77 -3.96
C ALA A 117 7.44 -5.82 -4.35
N ASN A 118 7.20 -6.80 -3.49
CA ASN A 118 6.19 -7.83 -3.75
C ASN A 118 4.75 -7.28 -3.79
N PHE A 119 4.53 -6.07 -3.27
CA PHE A 119 3.22 -5.42 -3.22
C PHE A 119 3.00 -4.36 -4.31
N LEU A 120 4.00 -4.08 -5.16
CA LEU A 120 3.86 -3.12 -6.25
C LEU A 120 3.81 -3.86 -7.58
N TYR A 121 2.95 -3.35 -8.46
CA TYR A 121 2.85 -3.78 -9.85
C TYR A 121 3.27 -2.64 -10.75
N GLU A 122 3.99 -2.96 -11.82
CA GLU A 122 4.69 -1.98 -12.67
C GLU A 122 3.80 -0.83 -13.16
N ASP A 123 2.48 -1.06 -13.28
CA ASP A 123 1.52 -0.04 -13.72
C ASP A 123 0.42 0.32 -12.70
N GLU A 124 0.36 -0.36 -11.55
CA GLU A 124 -0.69 -0.16 -10.55
C GLU A 124 -0.11 0.26 -9.19
N GLY A 125 -0.40 1.50 -8.81
CA GLY A 125 -0.11 2.01 -7.49
C GLY A 125 -0.97 1.37 -6.41
N CYS A 126 -0.54 1.47 -5.16
CA CYS A 126 -1.30 0.99 -4.01
C CYS A 126 -1.50 2.09 -2.96
N ILE A 127 -2.61 1.98 -2.23
CA ILE A 127 -2.92 2.81 -1.06
C ILE A 127 -2.69 1.97 0.19
N ILE A 128 -1.97 2.54 1.15
CA ILE A 128 -1.71 1.93 2.45
C ILE A 128 -2.46 2.71 3.52
N VAL A 129 -3.36 2.01 4.20
CA VAL A 129 -4.11 2.52 5.35
C VAL A 129 -3.53 1.91 6.61
N ILE A 130 -3.22 2.78 7.59
CA ILE A 130 -2.80 2.40 8.93
C ILE A 130 -4.00 2.68 9.84
N PRO A 131 -4.82 1.69 10.23
CA PRO A 131 -6.07 1.95 10.93
C PRO A 131 -5.91 2.72 12.25
N SER A 132 -4.77 2.56 12.91
CA SER A 132 -4.46 3.24 14.18
C SER A 132 -3.92 4.67 14.04
N SER A 133 -3.72 5.18 12.83
CA SER A 133 -3.12 6.49 12.58
C SER A 133 -3.82 7.19 11.43
N ASP A 134 -4.11 8.49 11.54
CA ASP A 134 -4.64 9.27 10.41
C ASP A 134 -3.63 9.40 9.26
N THR A 135 -2.39 8.98 9.43
CA THR A 135 -1.42 8.93 8.33
C THR A 135 -1.71 7.78 7.38
N SER A 136 -1.56 8.04 6.09
CA SER A 136 -1.56 7.05 5.03
C SER A 136 -0.43 7.28 4.04
N ILE A 137 -0.14 6.24 3.26
CA ILE A 137 0.89 6.24 2.23
C ILE A 137 0.23 5.88 0.92
N VAL A 138 0.64 6.56 -0.14
CA VAL A 138 0.25 6.23 -1.50
C VAL A 138 1.53 5.95 -2.28
N LEU A 139 1.59 4.81 -2.95
CA LEU A 139 2.68 4.46 -3.87
C LEU A 139 2.08 4.45 -5.27
N SER A 140 2.56 5.29 -6.18
CA SER A 140 2.01 5.41 -7.54
C SER A 140 3.01 6.11 -8.45
N ASN A 141 2.94 5.90 -9.77
CA ASN A 141 3.74 6.63 -10.75
C ASN A 141 5.22 6.76 -10.37
N ASP A 142 5.88 5.69 -9.92
CA ASP A 142 7.27 5.62 -9.46
C ASP A 142 7.60 6.22 -8.07
N TYR A 143 6.65 6.93 -7.44
CA TYR A 143 6.92 7.67 -6.21
C TYR A 143 6.07 7.21 -5.02
N ALA A 144 6.55 7.61 -3.83
CA ALA A 144 5.87 7.46 -2.57
C ALA A 144 5.44 8.84 -2.04
N TRP A 145 4.18 8.92 -1.60
CA TRP A 145 3.63 10.05 -0.86
C TRP A 145 3.19 9.61 0.53
N LYS A 146 3.24 10.55 1.46
CA LYS A 146 2.73 10.41 2.82
C LYS A 146 1.82 11.59 3.09
N GLY A 147 0.68 11.35 3.70
CA GLY A 147 -0.23 12.43 4.09
C GLY A 147 -1.29 11.97 5.07
N LEU A 148 -2.10 12.92 5.52
CA LEU A 148 -3.21 12.65 6.43
C LEU A 148 -4.44 12.21 5.65
N ARG A 149 -5.12 11.17 6.11
CA ARG A 149 -6.43 10.75 5.64
C ARG A 149 -7.45 11.82 6.01
N GLY A 150 -8.17 12.30 5.00
CA GLY A 150 -9.36 13.09 5.20
C GLY A 150 -10.56 12.22 5.53
N THR A 151 -11.70 12.85 5.80
CA THR A 151 -12.97 12.14 5.93
C THR A 151 -13.32 11.45 4.60
N VAL A 152 -13.66 10.16 4.66
CA VAL A 152 -14.15 9.43 3.50
C VAL A 152 -15.53 9.97 3.13
N LYS A 153 -15.70 10.30 1.86
CA LYS A 153 -16.98 10.76 1.33
C LYS A 153 -17.81 9.53 0.95
N ALA A 154 -19.06 9.54 1.40
CA ALA A 154 -20.08 8.57 0.98
C ALA A 154 -20.51 8.81 -0.47
#